data_AF-A0A920QNL9-F1
#
_entry.id   AF-A0A920QNL9-F1
#
_cell.length_a   1.000
_cell.length_b   1.000
_cell.length_c   1.000
_cell.angle_alpha   90.00
_cell.angle_beta   90.00
_cell.angle_gamma   90.00
#
_symmetry.space_group_name_H-M   'P 1'
#
loop_
_entity.id
_entity.type
_entity.pdbx_description
1 polymer ?
#
loop_
_entity_poly.entity_id
_entity_poly.type
_entity_poly.pdbx_seq_one_letter_code
_entity_poly.pdbx_strand_id
1 'polypeptide(L)' 'MVFLKIVKIGLKREILKYKILKENKNPYCLIVGGGQGGIALAARLRQLNIPTIVIDKK' A
#
# COMPACT_ATOMS: atom_id res chain seq x y z
N MET A 1 -13.45 -5.79 -29.22
CA MET A 1 -12.77 -4.59 -28.67
C MET A 1 -13.16 -4.27 -27.21
N VAL A 2 -13.51 -5.26 -26.37
CA VAL A 2 -13.87 -5.05 -24.95
C VAL A 2 -12.84 -5.68 -24.00
N PHE A 3 -12.23 -6.80 -24.43
CA PHE A 3 -11.23 -7.55 -23.66
C PHE A 3 -9.94 -6.76 -23.38
N LEU A 4 -9.39 -6.04 -24.37
CA LEU A 4 -8.19 -5.20 -24.20
C LEU A 4 -8.40 -4.03 -23.21
N LYS A 5 -9.65 -3.58 -23.01
CA LYS A 5 -9.98 -2.44 -22.15
C LYS A 5 -9.88 -2.82 -20.67
N ILE A 6 -10.24 -4.05 -20.34
CA ILE A 6 -10.16 -4.61 -18.98
C ILE A 6 -8.69 -4.76 -18.55
N VAL A 7 -7.83 -5.28 -19.44
CA VAL A 7 -6.38 -5.43 -19.16
C VAL A 7 -5.71 -4.07 -18.94
N LYS A 8 -6.02 -3.05 -19.77
CA LYS A 8 -5.49 -1.68 -19.59
C LYS A 8 -5.95 -1.01 -18.28
N ILE A 9 -7.14 -1.33 -17.80
CA ILE A 9 -7.67 -0.85 -16.52
C ILE A 9 -6.95 -1.51 -15.34
N GLY A 10 -6.64 -2.81 -15.43
CA GLY A 10 -5.83 -3.52 -14.43
C GLY A 10 -4.42 -2.95 -14.31
N LEU A 11 -3.76 -2.76 -15.47
CA LEU A 11 -2.38 -2.28 -15.53
C LEU A 11 -2.22 -0.84 -14.99
N LYS A 12 -3.22 0.03 -15.21
CA LYS A 12 -3.21 1.40 -14.66
C LYS A 12 -3.23 1.43 -13.12
N ARG A 13 -3.93 0.49 -12.47
CA ARG A 13 -4.01 0.43 -11.00
C ARG A 13 -2.69 0.00 -10.37
N GLU A 14 -1.99 -0.93 -11.00
CA GLU A 14 -0.72 -1.44 -10.50
C GLU A 14 0.42 -0.42 -10.64
N ILE A 15 0.46 0.30 -11.76
CA ILE A 15 1.41 1.40 -12.00
C ILE A 15 1.19 2.55 -11.00
N LEU A 16 -0.07 2.85 -10.65
CA LEU A 16 -0.39 3.86 -9.64
C LEU A 16 0.13 3.49 -8.24
N LYS A 17 0.11 2.20 -7.89
CA LYS A 17 0.61 1.67 -6.62
C LYS A 17 2.13 1.87 -6.48
N TYR A 18 2.87 1.62 -7.56
CA TYR A 18 4.33 1.87 -7.61
C TYR A 18 4.69 3.35 -7.65
N LYS A 19 3.82 4.21 -8.19
CA LYS A 19 4.06 5.65 -8.26
C LYS A 19 4.12 6.30 -6.88
N ILE A 20 3.32 5.83 -5.93
CA ILE A 20 3.33 6.29 -4.53
C ILE A 20 4.67 5.99 -3.85
N LEU A 21 5.29 4.83 -4.14
CA LEU A 21 6.63 4.51 -3.65
C LEU A 21 7.70 5.45 -4.22
N LYS A 22 7.49 5.98 -5.43
CA LYS A 22 8.49 6.80 -6.15
C LYS A 22 8.42 8.29 -5.77
N GLU A 23 7.33 8.76 -5.17
CA GLU A 23 7.13 10.18 -4.80
C GLU A 23 7.73 10.57 -3.42
N ASN A 24 8.86 9.98 -3.03
CA ASN A 24 9.70 10.42 -1.89
C ASN A 24 9.08 10.36 -0.48
N LYS A 25 7.90 9.74 -0.31
CA LYS A 25 7.37 9.43 1.02
C LYS A 25 7.86 8.06 1.46
N ASN A 26 9.15 7.95 1.72
CA ASN A 26 9.69 6.76 2.36
C ASN A 26 8.96 6.59 3.70
N PRO A 27 8.27 5.48 3.94
CA PRO A 27 7.66 5.24 5.23
C PRO A 27 8.74 5.15 6.30
N TYR A 28 8.46 5.70 7.47
CA TYR A 28 9.36 5.58 8.62
C TYR A 28 9.36 4.16 9.20
N CYS A 29 8.28 3.41 9.02
CA CYS A 29 8.15 2.05 9.53
C CYS A 29 7.44 1.13 8.52
N LEU A 30 8.00 -0.07 8.35
CA LEU A 30 7.41 -1.17 7.60
C LEU A 30 6.93 -2.24 8.60
N ILE A 31 5.64 -2.55 8.55
CA ILE A 31 5.02 -3.61 9.35
C ILE A 31 4.78 -4.81 8.45
N VAL A 32 5.28 -5.98 8.87
CA VAL A 32 5.10 -7.24 8.14
C VAL A 32 4.10 -8.12 8.88
N GLY A 33 3.01 -8.46 8.21
CA GLY A 33 1.88 -9.22 8.74
C GLY A 33 0.65 -8.34 9.00
N GLY A 34 -0.44 -8.63 8.30
CA GLY A 34 -1.73 -7.92 8.38
C GLY A 34 -2.67 -8.40 9.49
N GLY A 35 -2.15 -9.11 10.50
CA GLY A 35 -2.94 -9.59 11.63
C GLY A 35 -3.41 -8.46 12.56
N GLN A 36 -4.21 -8.81 13.57
CA GLN A 36 -4.78 -7.83 14.50
C GLN A 36 -3.72 -6.93 15.17
N GLY A 37 -2.58 -7.50 15.56
CA GLY A 37 -1.47 -6.74 16.15
C GLY A 37 -0.83 -5.75 15.16
N GLY A 38 -0.61 -6.17 13.91
CA GLY A 38 -0.03 -5.32 12.86
C GLY A 38 -0.95 -4.15 12.49
N ILE A 39 -2.26 -4.41 12.40
CA ILE A 39 -3.26 -3.38 12.11
C ILE A 39 -3.45 -2.42 13.29
N ALA A 40 -3.49 -2.94 14.52
CA ALA A 40 -3.58 -2.09 15.72
C ALA A 40 -2.36 -1.17 15.85
N LEU A 41 -1.16 -1.68 15.57
CA LEU A 41 0.07 -0.90 15.55
C LEU A 41 0.03 0.19 14.45
N ALA A 42 -0.38 -0.17 13.23
CA ALA A 42 -0.50 0.79 12.14
C ALA A 42 -1.51 1.91 12.45
N ALA A 43 -2.64 1.57 13.09
CA ALA A 43 -3.64 2.54 13.52
C ALA A 43 -3.07 3.53 14.55
N ARG A 44 -2.24 3.05 15.49
CA ARG A 44 -1.55 3.91 16.47
C ARG A 44 -0.53 4.82 15.81
N LEU A 45 0.29 4.29 14.90
CA LEU A 45 1.27 5.07 14.16
C LEU A 45 0.61 6.13 13.27
N ARG A 46 -0.56 5.83 12.69
CA ARG A 46 -1.38 6.81 11.98
C ARG A 46 -1.89 7.94 12.89
N GLN A 47 -2.31 7.64 14.13
CA GLN A 47 -2.72 8.67 15.09
C GLN A 47 -1.56 9.62 15.44
N LEU A 48 -0.33 9.10 15.43
CA LEU A 48 0.89 9.89 15.68
C LEU A 48 1.43 10.58 14.41
N ASN A 49 0.71 10.54 13.29
CA ASN A 49 1.15 11.07 11.99
C ASN A 49 2.46 10.44 11.48
N ILE A 50 2.78 9.21 11.91
CA ILE A 50 3.95 8.48 11.44
C ILE A 50 3.58 7.75 10.13
N PRO A 51 4.26 8.04 9.01
CA PRO A 51 3.99 7.37 7.75
C PRO A 51 4.47 5.92 7.82
N THR A 52 3.53 4.99 7.65
CA THR A 52 3.77 3.55 7.80
C THR A 52 3.15 2.76 6.66
N ILE A 53 3.79 1.63 6.33
CA ILE A 53 3.26 0.67 5.36
C ILE A 53 3.09 -0.67 6.06
N VAL A 54 1.93 -1.30 5.87
CA VAL A 54 1.68 -2.69 6.29
C VAL A 54 1.68 -3.56 5.04
N ILE A 55 2.46 -4.63 5.05
CA ILE A 55 2.44 -5.67 4.02
C ILE A 55 1.96 -6.97 4.64
N ASP A 56 1.09 -7.68 3.91
CA ASP A 56 0.68 -9.04 4.25
C ASP A 56 0.97 -9.96 3.05
N LYS A 57 1.17 -11.24 3.32
CA LYS A 57 1.52 -12.23 2.29
C LYS A 57 0.31 -12.71 1.48
N LYS A 58 -0.91 -12.60 2.04
CA LYS A 58 -2.14 -13.10 1.40
C LYS A 58 -2.61 -12.21 0.25
#